data_AF-A0A816N5S7-F1
#
_entry.id   AF-A0A816N5S7-F1
#
_cell.length_a   1.000
_cell.length_b   1.000
_cell.length_c   1.000
_cell.angle_alpha   90.00
_cell.angle_beta   90.00
_cell.angle_gamma   90.00
#
_symmetry.space_group_name_H-M   'P 1'
#
loop_
_entity.id
_entity.type
_entity.pdbx_description
1 polymer ?
#
loop_
_entity_poly.entity_id
_entity_poly.type
_entity_poly.pdbx_seq_one_letter_code
_entity_poly.pdbx_strand_id
1 'polypeptide(L)' 'DAINDFEGGVIVVLHDERLMRATNCQLWIIEHKQINETDSDFDDYRTELLGFLVEATIHNSSAAATLASTI' A
#
# COMPACT_ATOMS: atom_id res chain seq x y z
N ASP A 1 19.62 -7.56 -4.80
CA ASP A 1 19.85 -7.37 -6.26
C ASP A 1 19.17 -8.41 -7.12
N ALA A 2 19.04 -9.67 -6.71
CA ALA A 2 18.39 -10.72 -7.51
C ALA A 2 17.03 -10.38 -8.15
N ILE A 3 16.16 -9.62 -7.48
CA ILE A 3 14.87 -9.18 -8.06
C ILE A 3 15.08 -8.10 -9.12
N ASN A 4 16.01 -7.18 -8.90
CA ASN A 4 16.30 -6.09 -9.82
C ASN A 4 17.09 -6.58 -11.06
N ASP A 5 17.86 -7.66 -10.92
CA ASP A 5 18.64 -8.29 -12.00
C ASP A 5 17.85 -9.33 -12.80
N PHE A 6 16.61 -9.63 -12.41
CA PHE A 6 15.79 -10.63 -13.07
C PHE A 6 15.13 -10.06 -14.34
N GLU A 7 15.36 -10.71 -15.49
CA GLU A 7 14.88 -10.22 -16.80
C GLU A 7 13.41 -10.57 -17.10
N GLY A 8 12.76 -11.36 -16.25
CA GLY A 8 11.34 -11.71 -16.41
C GLY A 8 10.39 -10.72 -15.72
N GLY A 9 9.09 -10.89 -15.96
CA GLY A 9 8.05 -10.15 -15.23
C GLY A 9 7.93 -10.63 -13.78
N VAL A 10 7.88 -9.69 -12.84
CA VAL A 10 7.68 -9.96 -11.41
C VAL A 10 6.44 -9.24 -10.93
N ILE A 11 5.53 -9.99 -10.31
CA ILE A 11 4.43 -9.44 -9.52
C ILE A 11 4.64 -9.92 -8.10
N VAL A 12 4.65 -8.98 -7.16
CA VAL A 12 4.91 -9.27 -5.75
C VAL A 12 3.90 -8.55 -4.88
N VAL A 13 3.42 -9.23 -3.85
CA VAL A 13 2.59 -8.66 -2.80
C VAL A 13 3.46 -8.60 -1.55
N LEU A 14 3.76 -7.39 -1.09
CA LEU A 14 4.69 -7.12 -0.01
C LEU A 14 3.99 -6.46 1.17
N HIS A 15 4.38 -6.85 2.38
CA HIS A 15 4.04 -6.13 3.62
C HIS A 15 5.26 -5.39 4.21
N ASP A 16 6.46 -5.66 3.69
CA ASP A 16 7.71 -5.05 4.15
C ASP A 16 8.05 -3.83 3.29
N GLU A 17 7.99 -2.65 3.92
CA GLU A 17 8.35 -1.36 3.32
C GLU A 17 9.79 -1.35 2.77
N ARG A 18 10.75 -1.94 3.48
CA ARG A 18 12.16 -1.90 3.08
C ARG A 18 12.37 -2.67 1.78
N LEU A 19 11.71 -3.81 1.64
CA LEU A 19 11.79 -4.60 0.42
C LEU A 19 11.13 -3.85 -0.73
N MET A 20 9.96 -3.26 -0.50
CA MET A 20 9.26 -2.49 -1.53
C MET A 20 10.05 -1.28 -2.03
N ARG A 21 10.80 -0.60 -1.15
CA ARG A 21 11.71 0.49 -1.53
C ARG A 21 13.00 0.00 -2.21
N ALA A 22 13.47 -1.20 -1.85
CA ALA A 22 14.70 -1.77 -2.40
C ALA A 22 14.48 -2.41 -3.78
N THR A 23 13.25 -2.83 -4.08
CA THR A 23 12.84 -3.29 -5.40
C THR A 23 12.31 -2.11 -6.18
N ASN A 24 12.87 -1.80 -7.35
CA ASN A 24 12.45 -0.66 -8.17
C ASN A 24 11.15 -1.00 -8.94
N CYS A 25 10.14 -1.47 -8.22
CA CYS A 25 8.89 -1.99 -8.73
C CYS A 25 7.81 -0.89 -8.71
N GLN A 26 6.92 -0.96 -9.68
CA GLN A 26 5.76 -0.09 -9.75
C GLN A 26 4.73 -0.49 -8.68
N LEU A 27 4.14 0.50 -8.01
CA LEU A 27 3.11 0.28 -7.00
C LEU A 27 1.73 0.24 -7.65
N TRP A 28 0.90 -0.71 -7.20
CA TRP A 28 -0.45 -0.94 -7.71
C TRP A 28 -1.40 -1.02 -6.51
N ILE A 29 -2.45 -0.20 -6.52
CA ILE A 29 -3.42 -0.10 -5.43
C ILE A 29 -4.69 -0.84 -5.85
N ILE A 30 -5.18 -1.72 -4.97
CA ILE A 30 -6.41 -2.49 -5.22
C ILE A 30 -7.50 -2.01 -4.25
N GLU A 31 -8.45 -1.26 -4.79
CA GLU A 31 -9.57 -0.70 -4.04
C GLU A 31 -10.83 -0.71 -4.89
N HIS A 32 -12.01 -0.71 -4.27
CA HIS A 32 -13.30 -0.67 -4.98
C HIS A 32 -13.46 -1.77 -6.06
N LYS A 33 -12.79 -2.92 -5.89
CA LYS A 33 -12.71 -4.01 -6.89
C LYS A 33 -12.09 -3.57 -8.23
N GLN A 34 -11.30 -2.52 -8.22
CA GLN A 34 -10.52 -2.02 -9.34
C GLN A 34 -9.03 -2.06 -8.97
N ILE A 35 -8.20 -2.09 -10.00
CA ILE A 35 -6.75 -2.06 -9.87
C ILE A 35 -6.29 -0.75 -10.50
N ASN A 36 -5.68 0.11 -9.69
CA ASN A 36 -5.21 1.42 -10.12
C ASN A 36 -3.69 1.47 -10.04
N GLU A 37 -3.07 1.95 -11.11
CA GLU A 37 -1.67 2.33 -11.14
C GLU A 37 -1.50 3.63 -10.37
N THR A 38 -0.43 3.73 -9.57
CA THR A 38 -0.07 4.97 -8.89
C THR A 38 1.24 5.50 -9.45
N ASP A 39 1.24 6.79 -9.81
CA ASP A 39 2.44 7.54 -10.20
C ASP A 39 3.25 7.99 -8.96
N SER A 40 2.72 7.75 -7.78
CA SER A 40 3.24 8.17 -6.49
C SER A 40 4.04 7.07 -5.80
N ASP A 41 5.00 7.47 -4.97
CA ASP A 41 5.85 6.52 -4.26
C ASP A 41 5.16 5.91 -3.02
N PHE A 42 5.91 5.12 -2.25
CA PHE A 42 5.37 4.53 -1.03
C PHE A 42 5.05 5.55 0.07
N ASP A 43 5.79 6.66 0.16
CA ASP A 43 5.57 7.69 1.18
C ASP A 43 4.28 8.45 0.94
N ASP A 44 3.97 8.72 -0.33
CA ASP A 44 2.70 9.30 -0.75
C ASP A 44 1.54 8.36 -0.38
N TYR A 45 1.64 7.07 -0.74
CA TYR A 45 0.64 6.07 -0.39
C TYR A 45 0.42 5.98 1.13
N ARG A 46 1.50 5.99 1.92
CA ARG A 46 1.44 5.97 3.38
C ARG A 46 0.71 7.20 3.93
N THR A 47 1.00 8.38 3.37
CA THR A 47 0.39 9.63 3.81
C THR A 47 -1.09 9.65 3.51
N GLU A 48 -1.48 9.19 2.31
CA GLU A 48 -2.88 9.05 1.90
C GLU A 48 -3.63 8.07 2.80
N LEU A 49 -3.05 6.89 3.05
CA LEU A 49 -3.62 5.86 3.93
C LEU A 49 -3.82 6.38 5.36
N LEU A 50 -2.84 7.11 5.91
CA LEU A 50 -2.97 7.73 7.24
C LEU A 50 -4.05 8.81 7.26
N GLY A 51 -4.17 9.60 6.18
CA GLY A 51 -5.25 10.58 6.01
C GLY A 51 -6.63 9.93 6.07
N PHE A 52 -6.83 8.84 5.33
CA PHE A 52 -8.09 8.09 5.34
C PHE A 52 -8.43 7.53 6.73
N LEU A 53 -7.44 7.02 7.46
CA LEU A 53 -7.64 6.51 8.82
C LEU A 53 -8.01 7.63 9.81
N VAL A 54 -7.40 8.81 9.70
CA VAL A 54 -7.75 9.98 10.52
C VAL A 54 -9.16 10.45 10.21
N GLU A 55 -9.56 10.53 8.95
CA GLU A 55 -10.92 10.93 8.58
C GLU A 55 -11.97 9.92 9.08
N ALA A 56 -11.68 8.61 8.94
CA ALA A 56 -12.56 7.54 9.42
C ALA A 56 -12.75 7.53 10.94
N THR A 57 -11.70 7.87 11.70
CA THR A 57 -11.77 7.95 13.18
C THR A 57 -12.56 9.17 13.67
N ILE A 58 -12.52 10.28 12.93
CA ILE A 58 -13.32 11.48 13.25
C ILE A 58 -14.80 11.26 12.90
N HIS A 59 -15.11 10.50 11.85
CA HIS A 59 -16.50 10.31 11.37
C HIS A 59 -17.25 9.13 12.02
N ASN A 60 -16.61 8.17 12.69
CA ASN A 60 -17.33 7.05 13.31
C ASN A 60 -16.66 6.57 14.61
N SER A 61 -17.33 6.78 15.73
CA SER A 61 -16.89 6.35 17.07
C SER A 61 -16.87 4.83 17.29
N SER A 62 -17.23 4.01 16.30
CA SER A 62 -17.28 2.53 16.40
C SER A 62 -16.51 1.72 15.34
N ALA A 63 -16.10 2.30 14.20
CA ALA A 63 -15.46 1.54 13.11
C ALA A 63 -13.95 1.31 13.30
N ALA A 64 -13.27 2.16 14.07
CA ALA A 64 -11.81 2.10 14.24
C ALA A 64 -11.31 0.76 14.83
N ALA A 65 -12.14 0.07 15.62
CA ALA A 65 -11.77 -1.19 16.26
C ALA A 65 -11.74 -2.40 15.28
N THR A 66 -12.46 -2.34 14.16
CA THR A 66 -12.58 -3.48 13.24
C THR A 66 -11.43 -3.52 12.23
N LEU A 67 -10.94 -2.36 11.79
CA LEU A 67 -9.82 -2.28 10.85
C LEU A 67 -8.47 -2.59 11.51
N ALA A 68 -8.29 -2.15 12.77
CA ALA A 68 -7.07 -2.43 13.54
C ALA A 68 -6.93 -3.89 14.00
N SER A 69 -8.01 -4.69 13.94
CA SER A 69 -7.98 -6.11 14.34
C SER A 69 -7.81 -7.09 13.16
N THR A 70 -7.75 -6.58 11.92
CA THR A 70 -7.61 -7.39 10.70
C THR A 70 -6.20 -7.32 10.08
N ILE A 71 -5.32 -6.49 10.65
CA ILE A 71 -3.88 -6.43 10.32
C ILE A 71 -3.10 -7.04 11.48
#